data_AF-A0A6A6Y5E5-F1
#
_entry.id   AF-A0A6A6Y5E5-F1
#
_cell.length_a   1.000
_cell.length_b   1.000
_cell.length_c   1.000
_cell.angle_alpha   90.00
_cell.angle_beta   90.00
_cell.angle_gamma   90.00
#
_symmetry.space_group_name_H-M   'P 1'
#
loop_
_entity.id
_entity.type
_entity.pdbx_description
1 polymer ?
#
loop_
_entity_poly.entity_id
_entity_poly.type
_entity_poly.pdbx_seq_one_letter_code
_entity_poly.pdbx_strand_id
1 'polypeptide(L)'
;MAQIEVLETAESFREVDREYKFSHTLIVYRMDNGIYHALSQARCSTTKVDNQCLTDNIQVPIAAYQPLFPPGLTRAPDPLPVDSYVKRPRLISYNRLRNSRRPTYIADQVLKEAEVCEIVERHPYPNIAKYLGCEVHNG
;
A
#
# COMPACT_ATOMS: atom_id res chain seq x y z
N MET A 1 13.08 -17.38 -14.94
CA MET A 1 12.83 -15.94 -14.69
C MET A 1 12.01 -15.85 -13.41
N ALA A 2 12.36 -14.99 -12.46
CA ALA A 2 11.57 -14.83 -11.23
C ALA A 2 10.17 -14.34 -11.60
N GLN A 3 9.13 -15.05 -11.13
CA GLN A 3 7.74 -14.67 -11.36
C GLN A 3 7.40 -13.52 -10.39
N ILE A 4 6.96 -12.39 -10.93
CA ILE A 4 6.44 -11.29 -10.13
C ILE A 4 4.92 -11.32 -10.11
N GLU A 5 4.36 -10.79 -9.04
CA GLU A 5 2.93 -10.53 -8.94
C GLU A 5 2.72 -9.02 -8.84
N VAL A 6 2.06 -8.43 -9.84
CA VAL A 6 1.78 -6.98 -9.85
C VAL A 6 0.64 -6.69 -8.86
N LEU A 7 0.91 -5.82 -7.89
CA LEU A 7 -0.05 -5.44 -6.83
C LEU A 7 -0.76 -4.13 -7.16
N GLU A 8 0.01 -3.12 -7.59
CA GLU A 8 -0.50 -1.78 -7.90
C GLU A 8 0.23 -1.21 -9.11
N THR A 9 -0.47 -0.40 -9.91
CA THR A 9 0.11 0.39 -10.99
C THR A 9 -0.49 1.78 -10.99
N ALA A 10 0.32 2.80 -11.28
CA ALA A 10 -0.18 4.15 -11.51
C ALA A 10 0.63 4.86 -12.58
N GLU A 11 -0.02 5.61 -13.46
CA GLU A 11 0.67 6.48 -14.40
C GLU A 11 1.11 7.77 -13.71
N SER A 12 2.33 8.21 -14.01
CA SER A 12 2.86 9.50 -13.57
C SER A 12 3.00 10.43 -14.77
N PHE A 13 2.58 11.67 -14.57
CA PHE A 13 2.63 12.73 -15.57
C PHE A 13 3.54 13.85 -15.09
N ARG A 14 4.20 14.53 -16.03
CA ARG A 14 5.00 15.71 -15.77
C ARG A 14 4.52 16.85 -16.67
N GLU A 15 4.57 18.07 -16.16
CA GLU A 15 4.27 19.25 -16.94
C GLU A 15 5.44 19.55 -17.89
N VAL A 16 5.13 19.71 -19.18
CA VAL A 16 6.05 20.11 -20.25
C VAL A 16 5.30 21.12 -21.11
N ASP A 17 5.80 22.35 -21.19
CA ASP A 17 5.18 23.44 -21.97
C ASP A 17 3.69 23.68 -21.65
N ARG A 18 3.33 23.68 -20.36
CA ARG A 18 1.95 23.83 -19.85
C ARG A 18 1.00 22.67 -20.21
N GLU A 19 1.52 21.55 -20.70
CA GLU A 19 0.77 20.32 -20.93
C GLU A 19 1.26 19.17 -20.04
N TYR A 20 0.34 18.33 -19.55
CA TYR A 20 0.71 17.12 -18.81
C TYR A 20 1.02 15.98 -19.78
N LYS A 21 2.30 15.59 -19.84
CA LYS A 21 2.76 14.47 -20.66
C LYS A 21 3.08 13.27 -19.77
N PHE A 22 2.75 12.08 -20.27
CA PHE A 22 3.13 10.84 -19.60
C PHE A 22 4.65 10.80 -19.41
N SER A 23 5.05 10.45 -18.19
CA SER A 23 6.46 10.32 -17.84
C SER A 23 6.88 8.87 -17.67
N HIS A 24 6.13 8.11 -16.88
CA HIS A 24 6.44 6.71 -16.55
C HIS A 24 5.24 6.08 -15.84
N THR A 25 5.23 4.76 -15.74
CA THR A 25 4.31 3.99 -14.89
C THR A 25 5.03 3.56 -13.63
N LEU A 26 4.45 3.87 -12.47
CA LEU A 26 4.81 3.34 -11.16
C LEU A 26 4.23 1.94 -11.02
N ILE A 27 5.02 1.01 -10.49
CA ILE A 27 4.61 -0.38 -10.30
C ILE A 27 5.01 -0.81 -8.88
N VAL A 28 4.05 -1.37 -8.15
CA VAL A 28 4.31 -2.13 -6.93
C VAL A 28 4.08 -3.59 -7.26
N TYR A 29 5.07 -4.43 -6.96
CA TYR A 29 4.99 -5.86 -7.20
C TYR A 29 5.53 -6.66 -6.02
N ARG A 30 5.07 -7.89 -5.90
CA ARG A 30 5.61 -8.90 -4.99
C ARG A 30 6.56 -9.81 -5.75
N MET A 31 7.71 -10.08 -5.15
CA MET A 31 8.66 -11.08 -5.60
C MET A 31 9.19 -11.80 -4.37
N ASP A 32 9.04 -13.13 -4.35
CA ASP A 32 9.24 -13.96 -3.16
C ASP A 32 8.44 -13.40 -1.97
N ASN A 33 9.10 -13.14 -0.83
CA ASN A 33 8.49 -12.57 0.37
C ASN A 33 8.62 -11.05 0.46
N GLY A 34 9.13 -10.39 -0.60
CA GLY A 34 9.37 -8.95 -0.62
C GLY A 34 8.33 -8.20 -1.44
N ILE A 35 8.02 -6.98 -1.01
CA ILE A 35 7.29 -6.00 -1.83
C ILE A 35 8.29 -4.98 -2.36
N TYR A 36 8.19 -4.69 -3.65
CA TYR A 36 9.09 -3.80 -4.35
C TYR A 36 8.31 -2.70 -5.06
N HIS A 37 8.96 -1.57 -5.19
CA HIS A 37 8.55 -0.46 -6.02
C HIS A 37 9.50 -0.36 -7.21
N ALA A 38 8.96 -0.08 -8.40
CA ALA A 38 9.73 0.14 -9.62
C ALA A 38 9.05 1.13 -10.58
N LEU A 39 9.81 1.54 -11.59
CA LEU A 39 9.38 2.42 -12.67
C LEU A 39 9.45 1.67 -14.01
N SER A 40 8.47 1.89 -14.87
CA SER A 40 8.49 1.51 -16.28
C SER A 40 8.34 2.74 -17.17
N GLN A 41 9.13 2.81 -18.25
CA GLN A 41 8.99 3.86 -19.27
C GLN A 41 7.85 3.59 -20.24
N ALA A 42 7.28 2.37 -20.22
CA ALA A 42 6.13 2.01 -21.03
C ALA A 42 4.84 2.19 -20.23
N ARG A 43 3.74 2.49 -20.94
CA ARG A 43 2.39 2.34 -20.40
C ARG A 43 2.10 0.85 -20.27
N CYS A 44 2.16 0.33 -19.05
CA CYS A 44 1.91 -1.08 -18.77
C CYS A 44 0.46 -1.27 -18.30
N SER A 45 -0.22 -2.32 -18.78
CA SER A 45 -1.39 -2.86 -18.08
C SER A 45 -0.94 -3.70 -16.90
N THR A 46 -1.79 -3.83 -15.88
CA THR A 46 -1.53 -4.68 -14.69
C THR A 46 -1.20 -6.14 -15.03
N THR A 47 -1.58 -6.61 -16.22
CA THR A 47 -1.44 -7.99 -16.69
C THR A 47 -0.22 -8.25 -17.58
N LYS A 48 0.52 -7.20 -18.00
CA LYS A 48 1.64 -7.31 -18.94
C LYS A 48 2.80 -6.41 -18.53
N VAL A 49 3.38 -6.71 -17.36
CA VAL A 49 4.64 -6.09 -16.93
C VAL A 49 5.77 -7.04 -17.26
N ASP A 50 6.68 -6.61 -18.15
CA ASP A 50 7.94 -7.30 -18.39
C ASP A 50 8.97 -6.83 -17.36
N ASN A 51 9.48 -7.76 -16.55
CA ASN A 51 10.49 -7.50 -15.52
C ASN A 51 11.75 -6.85 -16.09
N GLN A 52 12.09 -7.13 -17.35
CA GLN A 52 13.27 -6.55 -17.99
C GLN A 52 13.12 -5.05 -18.26
N CYS A 53 11.88 -4.54 -18.31
CA CYS A 53 11.59 -3.12 -18.51
C CYS A 53 11.51 -2.33 -17.19
N LEU A 54 11.63 -2.99 -16.03
CA LEU A 54 11.56 -2.36 -14.72
C LEU A 54 12.89 -1.73 -14.33
N THR A 55 12.83 -0.47 -13.93
CA THR A 55 13.95 0.33 -13.44
C THR A 55 13.68 0.82 -12.01
N ASP A 56 14.73 1.24 -11.29
CA ASP A 56 14.59 1.78 -9.92
C ASP A 56 13.88 0.80 -8.96
N ASN A 57 14.25 -0.49 -9.07
CA ASN A 57 13.70 -1.57 -8.24
C ASN A 57 14.18 -1.43 -6.80
N ILE A 58 13.29 -0.98 -5.92
CA ILE A 58 13.57 -0.72 -4.51
C ILE A 58 12.61 -1.54 -3.66
N GLN A 59 13.16 -2.35 -2.74
CA GLN A 59 12.35 -3.05 -1.76
C GLN A 59 11.69 -2.03 -0.81
N VAL A 60 10.38 -2.16 -0.61
CA VAL A 60 9.64 -1.38 0.37
C VAL A 60 9.93 -1.97 1.76
N PRO A 61 10.52 -1.21 2.70
CA PRO A 61 10.75 -1.71 4.06
C PRO A 61 9.42 -2.06 4.72
N ILE A 62 9.36 -3.18 5.43
CA ILE A 62 8.14 -3.63 6.14
C ILE A 62 7.62 -2.53 7.08
N ALA A 63 8.52 -1.89 7.83
CA ALA A 63 8.18 -0.79 8.74
C ALA A 63 7.55 0.45 8.04
N ALA A 64 7.67 0.57 6.71
CA ALA A 64 7.05 1.67 5.98
C ALA A 64 5.54 1.50 5.80
N TYR A 65 5.00 0.28 5.91
CA TYR A 65 3.57 0.01 5.67
C TYR A 65 2.91 -0.94 6.67
N GLN A 66 3.69 -1.74 7.39
CA GLN A 66 3.23 -2.65 8.44
C GLN A 66 3.87 -2.18 9.76
N PRO A 67 3.23 -1.22 10.45
CA PRO A 67 3.72 -0.75 11.75
C PRO A 67 3.63 -1.86 12.80
N LEU A 68 4.42 -1.73 13.87
CA LEU A 68 4.23 -2.54 15.07
C LEU A 68 2.83 -2.34 15.62
N PHE A 69 2.19 -3.43 16.05
CA PHE A 69 0.84 -3.37 16.59
C PHE A 69 0.83 -2.67 17.97
N PRO A 70 0.20 -1.49 18.10
CA PRO A 70 0.19 -0.77 19.36
C PRO A 70 -0.69 -1.46 20.41
N PRO A 71 -0.32 -1.40 21.69
CA PRO A 71 -1.21 -1.84 22.76
C PRO A 71 -2.47 -0.97 22.78
N GLY A 72 -3.64 -1.60 22.87
CA GLY A 72 -4.92 -0.91 22.98
C GLY A 72 -5.71 -0.77 21.68
N LEU A 73 -5.15 -1.19 20.54
CA LEU A 73 -5.96 -1.45 19.35
C LEU A 73 -6.59 -2.84 19.42
N THR A 74 -7.73 -2.99 18.76
CA THR A 74 -8.50 -4.22 18.64
C THR A 74 -7.86 -5.10 17.58
N ARG A 75 -7.51 -6.34 17.96
CA ARG A 75 -7.07 -7.35 16.98
C ARG A 75 -8.28 -7.98 16.33
N ALA A 76 -8.25 -8.10 15.01
CA ALA A 76 -9.30 -8.77 14.26
C ALA A 76 -9.37 -10.27 14.60
N PRO A 77 -10.56 -10.89 14.52
CA PRO A 77 -10.69 -12.34 14.68
C PRO A 77 -9.90 -13.10 13.61
N ASP A 78 -9.39 -14.28 13.98
CA ASP A 78 -8.69 -15.20 13.09
C ASP A 78 -9.33 -16.59 13.23
N PRO A 79 -10.01 -17.12 12.20
CA PRO A 79 -10.18 -16.53 10.86
C PRO A 79 -11.16 -15.36 10.84
N LEU A 80 -11.00 -14.48 9.84
CA LEU A 80 -11.94 -13.38 9.59
C LEU A 80 -13.31 -13.92 9.14
N PRO A 81 -14.42 -13.22 9.47
CA PRO A 81 -15.74 -13.50 8.91
C PRO A 81 -15.73 -13.46 7.38
N VAL A 82 -16.55 -14.30 6.74
CA VAL A 82 -16.61 -14.46 5.28
C VAL A 82 -17.00 -13.16 4.56
N ASP A 83 -17.80 -12.31 5.21
CA ASP A 83 -18.31 -11.03 4.71
C ASP A 83 -17.43 -9.82 5.12
N SER A 84 -16.21 -10.07 5.58
CA SER A 84 -15.27 -9.01 5.96
C SER A 84 -14.50 -8.46 4.75
N TYR A 85 -14.06 -7.22 4.87
CA TYR A 85 -13.16 -6.59 3.91
C TYR A 85 -11.89 -6.10 4.61
N VAL A 86 -10.73 -6.56 4.14
CA VAL A 86 -9.43 -6.10 4.62
C VAL A 86 -8.96 -4.93 3.76
N LYS A 87 -8.99 -3.73 4.35
CA LYS A 87 -8.42 -2.55 3.73
C LYS A 87 -6.89 -2.58 3.88
N ARG A 88 -6.19 -2.51 2.75
CA ARG A 88 -4.71 -2.48 2.69
C ARG A 88 -4.21 -1.09 2.28
N PRO A 89 -3.09 -0.60 2.84
CA PRO A 89 -2.51 0.67 2.41
C PRO A 89 -2.07 0.61 0.96
N ARG A 90 -2.20 1.73 0.23
CA ARG A 90 -1.68 1.86 -1.13
C ARG A 90 -0.19 2.16 -1.11
N LEU A 91 0.61 1.21 -1.57
CA LEU A 91 2.06 1.29 -1.51
C LEU A 91 2.67 2.09 -2.67
N ILE A 92 1.89 2.38 -3.72
CA ILE A 92 2.34 3.17 -4.88
C ILE A 92 2.89 4.55 -4.48
N SER A 93 2.43 5.11 -3.37
CA SER A 93 2.88 6.40 -2.85
C SER A 93 4.29 6.38 -2.25
N TYR A 94 4.82 5.19 -1.96
CA TYR A 94 6.15 5.03 -1.37
C TYR A 94 7.26 5.63 -2.26
N ASN A 95 7.07 5.67 -3.58
CA ASN A 95 7.96 6.36 -4.52
C ASN A 95 8.36 7.76 -4.04
N ARG A 96 7.38 8.53 -3.57
CA ARG A 96 7.60 9.92 -3.12
C ARG A 96 8.13 10.00 -1.70
N LEU A 97 7.80 9.00 -0.87
CA LEU A 97 8.11 9.00 0.55
C LEU A 97 9.51 8.48 0.88
N ARG A 98 10.06 7.58 0.05
CA ARG A 98 11.35 6.92 0.31
C ARG A 98 12.51 7.88 0.55
N ASN A 99 12.50 9.03 -0.13
CA ASN A 99 13.53 10.07 -0.01
C ASN A 99 13.06 11.28 0.81
N SER A 100 11.88 11.18 1.43
CA SER A 100 11.31 12.25 2.24
C SER A 100 11.79 12.16 3.69
N ARG A 101 11.45 13.18 4.49
CA ARG A 101 11.66 13.15 5.95
C ARG A 101 10.71 12.21 6.70
N ARG A 102 9.78 11.55 6.01
CA ARG A 102 8.75 10.68 6.58
C ARG A 102 8.57 9.38 5.77
N PRO A 103 9.60 8.50 5.72
CA PRO A 103 9.53 7.26 4.94
C PRO A 103 8.47 6.27 5.48
N THR A 104 8.07 6.41 6.75
CA THR A 104 7.03 5.59 7.41
C THR A 104 5.63 6.19 7.34
N TYR A 105 5.42 7.25 6.56
CA TYR A 105 4.14 7.97 6.54
C TYR A 105 2.94 7.07 6.20
N ILE A 106 3.11 6.05 5.35
CA ILE A 106 2.04 5.09 5.05
C ILE A 106 1.65 4.30 6.31
N ALA A 107 2.61 3.74 7.04
CA ALA A 107 2.37 3.07 8.31
C ALA A 107 1.72 4.00 9.34
N ASP A 108 2.16 5.26 9.42
CA ASP A 108 1.56 6.26 10.32
C ASP A 108 0.07 6.49 9.97
N GLN A 109 -0.29 6.52 8.69
CA GLN A 109 -1.68 6.64 8.25
C GLN A 109 -2.51 5.39 8.58
N VAL A 110 -1.93 4.20 8.47
CA VAL A 110 -2.59 2.94 8.87
C VAL A 110 -2.93 2.97 10.36
N LEU A 111 -1.99 3.38 11.22
CA LEU A 111 -2.24 3.52 12.65
C LEU A 111 -3.32 4.57 12.93
N LYS A 112 -3.23 5.73 12.25
CA LYS A 112 -4.22 6.80 12.43
C LYS A 112 -5.62 6.36 12.04
N GLU A 113 -5.74 5.59 10.96
CA GLU A 113 -7.02 5.02 10.54
C GLU A 113 -7.57 4.04 11.57
N ALA A 114 -6.73 3.14 12.10
CA ALA A 114 -7.14 2.21 13.14
C ALA A 114 -7.61 2.94 14.42
N GLU A 115 -6.89 3.98 14.87
CA GLU A 115 -7.32 4.84 15.99
C GLU A 115 -8.69 5.47 15.76
N VAL A 116 -8.96 5.95 14.54
CA VAL A 116 -10.27 6.53 14.19
C VAL A 116 -11.35 5.46 14.22
N CYS A 117 -11.08 4.26 13.71
CA CYS A 117 -12.00 3.13 13.77
C CYS A 117 -12.34 2.73 15.21
N GLU A 118 -11.37 2.73 16.14
CA GLU A 118 -11.62 2.50 17.57
C GLU A 118 -12.59 3.52 18.17
N ILE A 119 -12.45 4.80 17.79
CA ILE A 119 -13.33 5.87 18.28
C ILE A 119 -14.75 5.67 17.73
N VAL A 120 -14.88 5.33 16.44
CA VAL A 120 -16.17 5.12 15.79
C VAL A 120 -16.89 3.89 16.37
N GLU A 121 -16.18 2.81 16.69
CA GLU A 121 -16.77 1.59 17.24
C GLU A 121 -17.36 1.79 18.66
N ARG A 122 -16.93 2.83 19.40
CA ARG A 122 -17.57 3.19 20.69
C ARG A 122 -19.01 3.69 20.53
N HIS A 123 -19.35 4.24 19.37
CA HIS A 123 -20.67 4.76 19.04
C HIS A 123 -21.07 4.32 17.62
N PRO A 124 -21.37 3.02 17.42
CA PRO A 124 -21.59 2.47 16.09
C PRO A 124 -22.84 3.08 15.46
N TYR A 125 -22.72 3.53 14.22
CA TYR A 125 -23.81 4.12 13.45
C TYR A 125 -24.26 3.14 12.34
N PRO A 126 -25.57 2.97 12.10
CA PRO A 126 -26.08 1.96 11.16
C PRO A 126 -25.61 2.14 9.70
N ASN A 127 -25.15 3.33 9.33
CA ASN A 127 -24.66 3.64 7.98
C ASN A 127 -23.12 3.61 7.86
N ILE A 128 -22.41 3.18 8.90
CA ILE A 128 -20.95 3.01 8.88
C ILE A 128 -20.66 1.51 9.01
N ALA A 129 -19.73 0.99 8.21
CA ALA A 129 -19.32 -0.39 8.30
C ALA A 129 -18.72 -0.68 9.69
N LYS A 130 -19.09 -1.84 10.25
CA LYS A 130 -18.55 -2.28 11.54
C LYS A 130 -17.04 -2.47 11.46
N TYR A 131 -16.31 -1.95 12.43
CA TYR A 131 -14.89 -2.21 12.55
C TYR A 131 -14.66 -3.57 13.22
N LEU A 132 -13.86 -4.44 12.61
CA LEU A 132 -13.57 -5.77 13.15
C LEU A 132 -12.22 -5.85 13.87
N GLY A 133 -11.39 -4.81 13.80
CA GLY A 133 -10.02 -4.83 14.31
C GLY A 133 -8.96 -4.81 13.20
N CYS A 134 -7.68 -4.83 13.61
CA CYS A 134 -6.53 -4.95 12.71
C CYS A 134 -6.13 -6.40 12.49
N GLU A 135 -5.82 -6.76 11.25
CA GLU A 135 -5.08 -7.98 10.93
C GLU A 135 -3.60 -7.79 11.32
N VAL A 136 -3.06 -8.68 12.15
CA VAL A 136 -1.70 -8.57 12.71
C VAL A 136 -0.86 -9.74 12.24
N HIS A 137 0.24 -9.43 11.55
CA HIS A 137 1.23 -10.40 11.08
C HIS A 137 2.55 -10.17 11.82
N ASN A 138 3.05 -11.20 12.51
CA ASN A 138 4.34 -11.19 13.23
C ASN A 138 4.49 -10.19 14.39
N GLY A 139 3.38 -9.81 15.04
CA GLY A 139 3.36 -9.06 16.31
C GLY A 139 3.89 -7.64 16.22
#